data_AF-A0A3C0C191-F1
#
_entry.id   AF-A0A3C0C191-F1
#
_cell.length_a   1.000
_cell.length_b   1.000
_cell.length_c   1.000
_cell.angle_alpha   90.00
_cell.angle_beta   90.00
_cell.angle_gamma   90.00
#
_symmetry.space_group_name_H-M   'P 1'
#
loop_
_entity.id
_entity.type
_entity.pdbx_description
1 polymer ?
#
loop_
_entity_poly.entity_id
_entity_poly.type
_entity_poly.pdbx_seq_one_letter_code
_entity_poly.pdbx_strand_id
1 'polypeptide(L)'
;MLAEEIINLIDKKGYLLADGATGTNLFDMGLESGYPPELWNQEKPDLVSNNHRKFIKAGSDIILTNSFGANKYRLALHNSEDKVRDINFEAAQIARRNADSSKKKVLVAGSIGPTGEILHPIGSLSIEDAILAFTDQAMALKEGGSDLLWIETMS
;
A
#
# COMPACT_ATOMS: atom_id res chain seq x y z
N MET A 1 13.63 17.61 4.58
CA MET A 1 12.24 17.08 4.39
C MET A 1 12.30 15.81 3.54
N LEU A 2 11.30 14.91 3.58
CA LEU A 2 11.32 13.67 2.79
C LEU A 2 11.49 13.90 1.27
N ALA A 3 10.92 14.98 0.72
CA ALA A 3 11.11 15.34 -0.68
C ALA A 3 12.60 15.55 -1.05
N GLU A 4 13.38 16.14 -0.14
CA GLU A 4 14.83 16.28 -0.32
C GLU A 4 15.54 14.93 -0.24
N GLU A 5 15.04 13.98 0.57
CA GLU A 5 15.61 12.64 0.66
C GLU A 5 15.46 11.87 -0.66
N ILE A 6 14.28 11.91 -1.30
CA ILE A 6 14.06 11.28 -2.60
C ILE A 6 14.99 11.89 -3.65
N ILE A 7 15.07 13.22 -3.71
CA ILE A 7 15.96 13.93 -4.64
C ILE A 7 17.41 13.51 -4.40
N ASN A 8 17.88 13.50 -3.14
CA ASN A 8 19.25 13.09 -2.81
C ASN A 8 19.55 11.64 -3.21
N LEU A 9 18.58 10.73 -3.05
CA LEU A 9 18.73 9.34 -3.48
C LEU A 9 18.83 9.22 -5.00
N ILE A 10 18.02 9.99 -5.75
CA ILE A 10 18.09 10.08 -7.20
C ILE A 10 19.41 10.70 -7.66
N ASP A 11 19.85 11.80 -7.05
CA ASP A 11 21.11 12.47 -7.42
C ASP A 11 22.32 11.55 -7.21
N LYS A 12 22.29 10.70 -6.17
CA LYS A 12 23.36 9.74 -5.87
C LYS A 12 23.34 8.51 -6.78
N LYS A 13 22.16 7.99 -7.12
CA LYS A 13 22.00 6.70 -7.84
C LYS A 13 21.71 6.87 -9.34
N GLY A 14 21.19 8.01 -9.75
CA GLY A 14 20.65 8.33 -11.07
C GLY A 14 19.17 7.94 -11.27
N TYR A 15 18.67 6.96 -10.51
CA TYR A 15 17.28 6.48 -10.58
C TYR A 15 16.88 5.79 -9.27
N LEU A 16 15.57 5.62 -9.06
CA LEU A 16 15.01 4.73 -8.05
C LEU A 16 14.16 3.65 -8.71
N LEU A 17 14.25 2.44 -8.18
CA LEU A 17 13.49 1.29 -8.65
C LEU A 17 12.35 0.97 -7.66
N ALA A 18 11.11 1.07 -8.11
CA ALA A 18 9.97 0.56 -7.36
C ALA A 18 9.91 -0.98 -7.41
N ASP A 19 9.11 -1.59 -6.55
CA ASP A 19 8.81 -3.01 -6.64
C ASP A 19 7.85 -3.33 -7.80
N GLY A 20 7.55 -4.62 -7.94
CA GLY A 20 6.70 -5.15 -9.00
C GLY A 20 5.30 -5.51 -8.50
N ALA A 21 4.60 -6.35 -9.27
CA ALA A 21 3.23 -6.73 -8.96
C ALA A 21 3.12 -7.51 -7.63
N THR A 22 2.43 -6.92 -6.65
CA THR A 22 2.09 -7.59 -5.39
C THR A 22 1.04 -8.67 -5.58
N GLY A 23 -0.08 -8.37 -6.26
CA GLY A 23 -1.19 -9.32 -6.44
C GLY A 23 -0.75 -10.65 -7.08
N THR A 24 -0.02 -10.62 -8.19
CA THR A 24 0.50 -11.82 -8.88
C THR A 24 1.37 -12.67 -7.96
N ASN A 25 2.28 -12.04 -7.21
CA ASN A 25 3.13 -12.76 -6.26
C ASN A 25 2.34 -13.38 -5.10
N LEU A 26 1.27 -12.71 -4.65
CA LEU A 26 0.41 -13.25 -3.60
C LEU A 26 -0.43 -14.44 -4.11
N PHE A 27 -0.89 -14.41 -5.37
CA PHE A 27 -1.50 -15.59 -6.02
C PHE A 27 -0.54 -16.78 -6.05
N ASP A 28 0.72 -16.57 -6.43
CA ASP A 28 1.75 -17.62 -6.39
C ASP A 28 2.04 -18.14 -4.97
N MET A 29 1.69 -17.36 -3.94
CA MET A 29 1.79 -17.75 -2.53
C MET A 29 0.48 -18.36 -1.96
N GLY A 30 -0.53 -18.57 -2.81
CA GLY A 30 -1.79 -19.22 -2.44
C GLY A 30 -2.92 -18.25 -2.06
N LEU A 31 -2.89 -17.01 -2.55
CA LEU A 31 -4.08 -16.13 -2.50
C LEU A 31 -5.15 -16.70 -3.41
N GLU A 32 -6.39 -16.77 -2.91
CA GLU A 32 -7.52 -17.27 -3.68
C GLU A 32 -8.16 -16.16 -4.52
N SER A 33 -8.70 -16.53 -5.68
CA SER A 33 -9.42 -15.56 -6.52
C SER A 33 -10.64 -15.01 -5.79
N GLY A 34 -10.81 -13.68 -5.82
CA GLY A 34 -11.88 -12.99 -5.10
C GLY A 34 -11.60 -12.72 -3.62
N TYR A 35 -10.48 -13.21 -3.08
CA TYR A 35 -10.07 -12.88 -1.72
C TYR A 35 -9.33 -11.53 -1.68
N PRO A 36 -9.65 -10.61 -0.74
CA PRO A 36 -8.96 -9.33 -0.62
C PRO A 36 -7.52 -9.52 -0.11
N PRO A 37 -6.48 -9.18 -0.91
CA PRO A 37 -5.09 -9.31 -0.47
C PRO A 37 -4.77 -8.54 0.81
N GLU A 38 -5.47 -7.43 1.06
CA GLU A 38 -5.21 -6.54 2.18
C GLU A 38 -5.49 -7.20 3.55
N LEU A 39 -6.39 -8.19 3.61
CA LEU A 39 -6.63 -8.94 4.86
C LEU A 39 -5.43 -9.79 5.29
N TRP A 40 -4.53 -10.13 4.36
CA TRP A 40 -3.31 -10.86 4.71
C TRP A 40 -2.33 -10.05 5.56
N ASN A 41 -2.49 -8.72 5.66
CA ASN A 41 -1.70 -7.94 6.61
C ASN A 41 -1.92 -8.42 8.06
N GLN A 42 -3.15 -8.87 8.38
CA GLN A 42 -3.52 -9.40 9.69
C GLN A 42 -3.42 -10.93 9.75
N GLU A 43 -3.88 -11.60 8.70
CA GLU A 43 -4.07 -13.06 8.72
C GLU A 43 -2.79 -13.83 8.37
N LYS A 44 -1.97 -13.27 7.47
CA LYS A 44 -0.75 -13.90 6.95
C LYS A 44 0.40 -12.89 6.82
N PRO A 45 0.73 -12.11 7.89
CA PRO A 45 1.73 -11.04 7.83
C PRO A 45 3.11 -11.53 7.37
N ASP A 46 3.46 -12.78 7.68
CA ASP A 46 4.73 -13.39 7.27
C ASP A 46 4.85 -13.55 5.74
N LEU A 47 3.75 -13.82 5.03
CA LEU A 47 3.74 -13.92 3.57
C LEU A 47 3.89 -12.54 2.92
N VAL A 48 3.17 -11.53 3.43
CA VAL A 48 3.31 -10.14 2.99
C VAL A 48 4.75 -9.64 3.23
N SER A 49 5.27 -9.89 4.43
CA SER A 49 6.65 -9.59 4.81
C SER A 49 7.67 -10.28 3.89
N ASN A 50 7.43 -11.54 3.54
CA ASN A 50 8.25 -12.28 2.58
C ASN A 50 8.23 -11.66 1.18
N ASN A 51 7.09 -11.17 0.70
CA ASN A 51 6.99 -10.47 -0.58
C ASN A 51 7.86 -9.21 -0.60
N HIS A 52 7.79 -8.36 0.44
CA HIS A 52 8.68 -7.19 0.53
C HIS A 52 10.16 -7.58 0.56
N ARG A 53 10.54 -8.60 1.35
CA ARG A 53 11.94 -9.08 1.37
C ARG A 53 12.43 -9.51 -0.01
N LYS A 54 11.58 -10.19 -0.79
CA LYS A 54 11.92 -10.62 -2.15
C LYS A 54 12.22 -9.42 -3.05
N PHE A 55 11.39 -8.37 -3.00
CA PHE A 55 11.62 -7.16 -3.79
C PHE A 55 12.83 -6.35 -3.33
N ILE A 56 13.02 -6.16 -2.02
CA ILE A 56 14.21 -5.51 -1.47
C ILE A 56 15.48 -6.25 -1.92
N LYS A 57 15.48 -7.59 -1.83
CA LYS A 57 16.60 -8.44 -2.27
C LYS A 57 16.82 -8.35 -3.79
N ALA A 58 15.76 -8.22 -4.58
CA ALA A 58 15.83 -8.06 -6.02
C ALA A 58 16.35 -6.68 -6.46
N GLY A 59 16.35 -5.69 -5.55
CA GLY A 59 16.99 -4.40 -5.78
C GLY A 59 16.05 -3.20 -5.68
N SER A 60 14.79 -3.36 -5.30
CA SER A 60 13.83 -2.26 -5.13
C SER A 60 14.33 -1.25 -4.08
N ASP A 61 14.30 0.03 -4.41
CA ASP A 61 14.56 1.16 -3.51
C ASP A 61 13.28 1.72 -2.92
N ILE A 62 12.14 1.46 -3.56
CA ILE A 62 10.81 1.78 -3.07
C ILE A 62 10.01 0.48 -3.04
N ILE A 63 9.33 0.20 -1.93
CA ILE A 63 8.35 -0.89 -1.85
C ILE A 63 6.97 -0.31 -1.55
N LEU A 64 5.94 -0.88 -2.16
CA LEU A 64 4.56 -0.48 -1.96
C LEU A 64 3.92 -1.36 -0.89
N THR A 65 3.19 -0.77 0.04
CA THR A 65 2.41 -1.50 1.05
C THR A 65 1.34 -2.38 0.39
N ASN A 66 0.99 -3.50 1.03
CA ASN A 66 -0.13 -4.34 0.60
C ASN A 66 -1.47 -3.71 1.01
N SER A 67 -1.80 -2.55 0.41
CA SER A 67 -2.93 -1.72 0.81
C SER A 67 -3.72 -1.11 -0.35
N PHE A 68 -3.51 -1.57 -1.58
CA PHE A 68 -4.14 -1.01 -2.78
C PHE A 68 -5.66 -0.81 -2.62
N GLY A 69 -6.37 -1.86 -2.21
CA GLY A 69 -7.80 -1.84 -1.96
C GLY A 69 -8.20 -1.60 -0.50
N ALA A 70 -7.31 -1.11 0.36
CA ALA A 70 -7.60 -0.95 1.79
C ALA A 70 -8.42 0.32 2.10
N ASN A 71 -9.34 0.71 1.23
CA ASN A 71 -10.29 1.79 1.49
C ASN A 71 -11.67 1.21 1.85
N LYS A 72 -12.50 2.07 2.46
CA LYS A 72 -13.84 1.71 2.96
C LYS A 72 -14.69 0.96 1.93
N TYR A 73 -14.73 1.43 0.69
CA TYR A 73 -15.62 0.89 -0.35
C TYR A 73 -15.17 -0.48 -0.84
N ARG A 74 -13.87 -0.65 -1.06
CA ARG A 74 -13.30 -1.95 -1.46
C ARG A 74 -13.40 -2.98 -0.35
N LEU A 75 -13.15 -2.61 0.89
CA LEU A 75 -13.28 -3.52 2.04
C LEU A 75 -14.74 -3.87 2.38
N ALA A 76 -15.70 -2.98 2.07
CA ALA A 76 -17.13 -3.25 2.24
C ALA A 76 -17.62 -4.45 1.39
N LEU A 77 -17.00 -4.71 0.23
CA LEU A 77 -17.27 -5.91 -0.58
C LEU A 77 -16.98 -7.22 0.16
N HIS A 78 -16.24 -7.14 1.28
CA HIS A 78 -15.82 -8.26 2.11
C HIS A 78 -16.22 -8.07 3.59
N ASN A 79 -17.20 -7.20 3.89
CA ASN A 79 -17.67 -6.89 5.26
C ASN A 79 -16.52 -6.52 6.22
N SER A 80 -15.56 -5.72 5.75
CA SER A 80 -14.35 -5.33 6.49
C SER A 80 -14.12 -3.82 6.47
N GLU A 81 -15.13 -3.03 6.15
CA GLU A 81 -15.07 -1.57 6.06
C GLU A 81 -14.72 -0.88 7.39
N ASP A 82 -14.96 -1.54 8.51
CA ASP A 82 -14.59 -1.09 9.86
C ASP A 82 -13.10 -1.26 10.18
N LYS A 83 -12.37 -2.03 9.36
CA LYS A 83 -10.95 -2.36 9.54
C LYS A 83 -9.98 -1.50 8.73
N VAL A 84 -10.47 -0.47 8.02
CA VAL A 84 -9.64 0.40 7.17
C VAL A 84 -8.39 0.88 7.89
N ARG A 85 -8.55 1.39 9.12
CA ARG A 85 -7.43 1.92 9.91
C ARG A 85 -6.40 0.84 10.23
N ASP A 86 -6.83 -0.26 10.83
CA ASP A 86 -5.92 -1.30 11.34
C ASP A 86 -5.17 -1.99 10.19
N ILE A 87 -5.87 -2.32 9.10
CA ILE A 87 -5.27 -2.95 7.92
C ILE A 87 -4.18 -2.07 7.31
N ASN A 88 -4.45 -0.78 7.12
CA ASN A 88 -3.46 0.15 6.53
C ASN A 88 -2.27 0.40 7.46
N PHE A 89 -2.53 0.56 8.75
CA PHE A 89 -1.49 0.75 9.75
C PHE A 89 -0.56 -0.46 9.80
N GLU A 90 -1.11 -1.67 9.80
CA GLU A 90 -0.33 -2.92 9.78
C GLU A 90 0.41 -3.12 8.46
N ALA A 91 -0.22 -2.83 7.31
CA ALA A 91 0.43 -2.88 6.01
C ALA A 91 1.69 -2.00 5.96
N ALA A 92 1.59 -0.77 6.45
CA ALA A 92 2.71 0.16 6.55
C ALA A 92 3.78 -0.33 7.54
N GLN A 93 3.39 -0.85 8.72
CA GLN A 93 4.34 -1.40 9.67
C GLN A 93 5.12 -2.60 9.13
N ILE A 94 4.46 -3.52 8.41
CA ILE A 94 5.11 -4.69 7.81
C ILE A 94 6.15 -4.23 6.78
N ALA A 95 5.79 -3.31 5.89
CA ALA A 95 6.72 -2.75 4.91
C ALA A 95 7.88 -2.01 5.59
N ARG A 96 7.58 -1.15 6.58
CA ARG A 96 8.56 -0.39 7.37
C ARG A 96 9.60 -1.29 8.04
N ARG A 97 9.18 -2.34 8.75
CA ARG A 97 10.12 -3.28 9.39
C ARG A 97 11.06 -3.94 8.38
N ASN A 98 10.57 -4.28 7.19
CA ASN A 98 11.41 -4.87 6.14
C ASN A 98 12.36 -3.84 5.51
N ALA A 99 11.91 -2.61 5.29
CA ALA A 99 12.73 -1.51 4.82
C ALA A 99 13.86 -1.18 5.81
N ASP A 100 13.54 -1.08 7.11
CA ASP A 100 14.51 -0.74 8.16
C ASP A 100 15.51 -1.88 8.42
N SER A 101 15.12 -3.12 8.15
CA SER A 101 16.03 -4.29 8.23
C SER A 101 17.01 -4.39 7.04
N SER A 102 16.82 -3.58 6.00
CA SER A 102 17.68 -3.57 4.81
C SER A 102 19.00 -2.85 5.10
N LYS A 103 20.09 -3.34 4.50
CA LYS A 103 21.41 -2.67 4.55
C LYS A 103 21.47 -1.39 3.73
N LYS A 104 20.53 -1.20 2.80
CA LYS A 104 20.35 0.02 2.02
C LYS A 104 19.08 0.72 2.46
N LYS A 105 19.03 2.05 2.32
CA LYS A 105 17.79 2.80 2.47
C LYS A 105 16.78 2.27 1.46
N VAL A 106 15.59 1.92 1.97
CA VAL A 106 14.41 1.57 1.18
C VAL A 106 13.29 2.48 1.65
N LEU A 107 12.58 3.08 0.71
CA LEU A 107 11.42 3.91 0.96
C LEU A 107 10.16 3.05 0.99
N VAL A 108 9.25 3.37 1.90
CA VAL A 108 7.93 2.74 1.97
C VAL A 108 6.91 3.66 1.35
N ALA A 109 6.23 3.19 0.32
CA ALA A 109 5.13 3.88 -0.33
C ALA A 109 3.79 3.26 0.09
N GLY A 110 2.93 4.07 0.70
CA GLY A 110 1.55 3.71 0.99
C GLY A 110 0.74 3.58 -0.31
N SER A 111 0.48 2.37 -0.77
CA SER A 111 -0.33 2.10 -1.97
C SER A 111 -1.80 2.45 -1.71
N ILE A 112 -2.36 3.30 -2.57
CA ILE A 112 -3.76 3.73 -2.56
C ILE A 112 -4.33 3.57 -3.97
N GLY A 113 -5.17 2.55 -4.14
CA GLY A 113 -5.96 2.34 -5.36
C GLY A 113 -7.31 3.09 -5.32
N PRO A 114 -8.12 3.00 -6.39
CA PRO A 114 -9.43 3.65 -6.45
C PRO A 114 -10.42 3.04 -5.45
N THR A 115 -11.48 3.80 -5.13
CA THR A 115 -12.62 3.30 -4.34
C THR A 115 -13.38 2.19 -5.08
N GLY A 116 -13.34 2.20 -6.42
CA GLY A 116 -14.14 1.35 -7.29
C GLY A 116 -15.56 1.85 -7.50
N GLU A 117 -15.93 2.95 -6.83
CA GLU A 117 -17.22 3.61 -6.97
C GLU A 117 -17.16 4.73 -8.02
N ILE A 118 -18.32 5.02 -8.62
CA ILE A 118 -18.45 6.11 -9.58
C ILE A 118 -18.92 7.37 -8.84
N LEU A 119 -18.27 8.51 -9.10
CA LEU A 119 -18.63 9.79 -8.51
C LEU A 119 -19.95 10.36 -9.07
N HIS A 120 -20.66 11.12 -8.25
CA HIS A 120 -21.82 11.91 -8.66
C HIS A 120 -21.47 12.89 -9.81
N PRO A 121 -22.37 13.14 -10.79
CA PRO A 121 -23.75 12.65 -10.89
C PRO A 121 -23.92 11.29 -11.57
N ILE A 122 -22.84 10.69 -12.08
CA ILE A 122 -22.93 9.43 -12.83
C ILE A 122 -23.15 8.25 -11.87
N GLY A 123 -22.51 8.28 -10.70
CA GLY A 123 -22.70 7.30 -9.64
C GLY A 123 -23.18 7.92 -8.33
N SER A 124 -23.10 7.14 -7.26
CA SER A 124 -23.62 7.48 -5.93
C SER A 124 -22.58 8.06 -4.98
N LEU A 125 -21.29 7.99 -5.30
CA LEU A 125 -20.24 8.47 -4.39
C LEU A 125 -20.14 9.99 -4.44
N SER A 126 -20.34 10.65 -3.30
CA SER A 126 -20.07 12.09 -3.18
C SER A 126 -18.57 12.37 -3.12
N ILE A 127 -18.16 13.60 -3.49
CA ILE A 127 -16.76 14.01 -3.39
C ILE A 127 -16.32 14.01 -1.91
N GLU A 128 -17.19 14.46 -1.02
CA GLU A 128 -16.96 14.53 0.41
C GLU A 128 -16.68 13.14 0.99
N ASP A 129 -17.48 12.15 0.61
CA ASP A 129 -17.29 10.78 1.06
C ASP A 129 -16.02 10.13 0.47
N ALA A 130 -15.69 10.45 -0.79
CA ALA A 130 -14.44 10.02 -1.40
C ALA A 130 -13.22 10.59 -0.66
N ILE A 131 -13.26 11.89 -0.32
CA ILE A 131 -12.22 12.55 0.47
C ILE A 131 -12.05 11.87 1.82
N LEU A 132 -13.15 11.57 2.52
CA LEU A 132 -13.12 10.89 3.82
C LEU A 132 -12.47 9.50 3.69
N ALA A 133 -12.89 8.69 2.72
CA ALA A 133 -12.36 7.35 2.52
C ALA A 133 -10.84 7.34 2.23
N PHE A 134 -10.37 8.25 1.37
CA PHE A 134 -8.93 8.37 1.10
C PHE A 134 -8.17 8.97 2.29
N THR A 135 -8.78 9.87 3.05
CA THR A 135 -8.16 10.46 4.25
C THR A 135 -7.92 9.41 5.32
N ASP A 136 -8.92 8.57 5.61
CA ASP A 136 -8.80 7.51 6.62
C ASP A 136 -7.67 6.54 6.28
N GLN A 137 -7.61 6.10 5.02
CA GLN A 137 -6.53 5.25 4.51
C GLN A 137 -5.16 5.95 4.60
N ALA A 138 -5.05 7.17 4.07
CA ALA A 138 -3.80 7.94 4.03
C ALA A 138 -3.23 8.20 5.44
N MET A 139 -4.10 8.53 6.39
CA MET A 139 -3.70 8.81 7.77
C MET A 139 -3.18 7.56 8.48
N ALA A 140 -3.84 6.41 8.28
CA ALA A 140 -3.37 5.14 8.83
C ALA A 140 -2.04 4.68 8.23
N LEU A 141 -1.84 4.84 6.91
CA LEU A 141 -0.57 4.54 6.25
C LEU A 141 0.56 5.44 6.77
N LYS A 142 0.30 6.74 6.92
CA LYS A 142 1.25 7.69 7.50
C LYS A 142 1.63 7.30 8.93
N GLU A 143 0.66 6.99 9.77
CA GLU A 143 0.88 6.60 11.15
C GLU A 143 1.65 5.29 11.28
N GLY A 144 1.41 4.34 10.38
CA GLY A 144 2.15 3.06 10.31
C GLY A 144 3.57 3.19 9.74
N GLY A 145 3.96 4.40 9.29
CA GLY A 145 5.33 4.70 8.91
C GLY A 145 5.61 4.66 7.41
N SER A 146 4.61 4.82 6.54
CA SER A 146 4.86 5.10 5.12
C SER A 146 5.60 6.44 4.96
N ASP A 147 6.63 6.45 4.09
CA ASP A 147 7.35 7.67 3.76
C ASP A 147 6.47 8.55 2.85
N LEU A 148 5.97 7.97 1.77
CA LEU A 148 5.11 8.65 0.79
C LEU A 148 3.80 7.90 0.59
N LEU A 149 2.83 8.56 -0.04
CA LEU A 149 1.61 7.92 -0.53
C LEU A 149 1.71 7.80 -2.05
N TRP A 150 1.32 6.64 -2.56
CA TRP A 150 1.34 6.30 -3.98
C TRP A 150 -0.10 6.07 -4.43
N ILE A 151 -0.68 7.11 -5.03
CA ILE A 151 -2.03 7.06 -5.60
C ILE A 151 -1.93 6.42 -6.99
N GLU A 152 -2.43 5.21 -7.15
CA GLU A 152 -2.28 4.42 -8.38
C GLU A 152 -3.60 3.96 -9.00
N THR A 153 -3.55 3.73 -10.31
CA THR A 153 -4.63 3.12 -11.11
C THR A 153 -5.98 3.84 -10.96
N MET A 154 -5.94 5.17 -10.81
CA MET A 154 -7.13 6.04 -10.87
C MET A 154 -7.61 6.21 -12.31
N SER A 155 -8.93 6.27 -12.50
CA SER A 155 -9.61 6.39 -13.79
C SER A 155 -10.64 7.49 -13.79
#